data_AF-A0A427ALG1-F1
#
_entry.id   AF-A0A427ALG1-F1
#
_cell.length_a   1.000
_cell.length_b   1.000
_cell.length_c   1.000
_cell.angle_alpha   90.00
_cell.angle_beta   90.00
_cell.angle_gamma   90.00
#
_symmetry.space_group_name_H-M   'P 1'
#
loop_
_entity.id
_entity.type
_entity.pdbx_description
1 polymer ?
#
loop_
_entity_poly.entity_id
_entity_poly.type
_entity_poly.pdbx_seq_one_letter_code
_entity_poly.pdbx_strand_id
1 'polypeptide(L)'
;MTRLHLLTPARAFATTYSGRVVRVDSSGRALAVEVDRPELPRDARGHALPRRDLICRAAGILRSTSLFAAPLLDLADYLQTLTLTLTPAEVSEILKAIRDPDRALEFFRFAASLPGFQHDCFTYNRILSILARSGAVDGDTVRQIVDEMERDGVKGSISTINILIGILGVGELDRCLELVKKWGLKFNGYTYKCLMQAYLRYRVVDRAFRVYEEMKRKGYKLDIFAYNMLVDALTKAEKVRLLYS
;
A
#
# COMPACT_ATOMS: atom_id res chain seq x y z
N MET A 1 8.97 11.29 -34.08
CA MET A 1 8.73 11.88 -32.75
C MET A 1 7.38 11.42 -32.26
N THR A 2 7.31 10.37 -31.45
CA THR A 2 6.03 9.86 -30.93
C THR A 2 6.20 9.58 -29.43
N ARG A 3 5.74 10.52 -28.59
CA ARG A 3 5.66 10.36 -27.14
C ARG A 3 4.45 9.47 -26.82
N LEU A 4 4.69 8.26 -26.36
CA LEU A 4 3.68 7.44 -25.69
C LEU A 4 3.57 7.92 -24.24
N HIS A 5 2.50 8.65 -23.94
CA HIS A 5 2.05 8.92 -22.59
C HIS A 5 1.42 7.65 -22.01
N LEU A 6 2.06 7.06 -20.98
CA LEU A 6 1.38 6.15 -20.06
C LEU A 6 1.63 6.63 -18.63
N LEU A 7 0.58 7.21 -18.06
CA LEU A 7 0.42 7.49 -16.64
C LEU A 7 -0.14 6.23 -15.97
N THR A 8 0.64 5.58 -15.11
CA THR A 8 0.26 5.26 -13.71
C THR A 8 1.46 4.63 -12.97
N PRO A 9 1.86 5.15 -11.81
CA PRO A 9 2.94 4.56 -11.01
C PRO A 9 2.34 3.53 -10.05
N ALA A 10 2.61 2.26 -10.30
CA ALA A 10 2.39 1.21 -9.30
C ALA A 10 3.72 0.58 -8.93
N ARG A 11 4.15 0.90 -7.71
CA ARG A 11 5.00 0.10 -6.80
C ARG A 11 6.52 0.14 -7.04
N ALA A 12 7.11 1.20 -6.49
CA ALA A 12 8.38 1.27 -5.73
C ALA A 12 9.71 0.80 -6.35
N PHE A 13 9.73 0.16 -7.52
CA PHE A 13 10.92 0.07 -8.36
C PHE A 13 10.45 0.14 -9.81
N ALA A 14 10.17 1.35 -10.30
CA ALA A 14 10.17 1.56 -11.74
C ALA A 14 11.64 1.45 -12.17
N THR A 15 12.11 0.25 -12.47
CA THR A 15 13.33 0.08 -13.25
C THR A 15 13.01 0.57 -14.66
N THR A 16 13.21 1.86 -14.89
CA THR A 16 13.33 2.39 -16.24
C THR A 16 14.54 1.72 -16.85
N TYR A 17 14.29 0.68 -17.64
CA TYR A 17 15.30 0.00 -18.43
C TYR A 17 15.60 0.87 -19.65
N SER A 18 16.81 1.41 -19.73
CA SER A 18 17.32 1.95 -20.98
C SER A 18 17.81 0.79 -21.84
N GLY A 19 17.30 0.69 -23.06
CA GLY A 19 17.70 -0.33 -24.02
C GLY A 19 18.39 0.31 -25.22
N ARG A 20 19.51 -0.25 -25.67
CA ARG A 20 20.13 0.10 -26.95
C ARG A 20 19.77 -0.95 -27.99
N VAL A 21 19.27 -0.53 -29.15
CA VAL A 21 19.03 -1.44 -30.27
C VAL A 21 20.38 -1.82 -30.88
N VAL A 22 20.74 -3.10 -30.82
CA VAL A 22 22.06 -3.59 -31.27
C VAL A 22 21.98 -4.24 -32.65
N ARG A 23 20.80 -4.76 -33.03
CA ARG A 23 20.57 -5.36 -34.36
C ARG A 23 19.21 -4.95 -34.90
N VAL A 24 19.17 -4.62 -36.18
CA VAL A 24 17.96 -4.25 -36.92
C VAL A 24 17.91 -5.12 -38.18
N ASP A 25 16.74 -5.63 -38.56
CA ASP A 25 16.59 -6.38 -39.81
C ASP A 25 16.58 -5.45 -41.04
N SER A 26 16.60 -6.04 -42.23
CA SER A 26 16.53 -5.29 -43.50
C SER A 26 15.25 -4.48 -43.69
N SER A 27 14.23 -4.67 -42.84
CA SER A 27 12.97 -3.93 -42.82
C SER A 27 12.93 -2.79 -41.79
N GLY A 28 14.02 -2.57 -41.04
CA GLY A 28 14.12 -1.51 -40.03
C GLY A 28 13.56 -1.90 -38.65
N ARG A 29 13.21 -3.17 -38.42
CA ARG A 29 12.70 -3.64 -37.12
C ARG A 29 13.84 -4.09 -36.21
N ALA A 30 13.79 -3.67 -34.94
CA ALA A 30 14.77 -4.07 -33.93
C ALA A 30 14.69 -5.59 -33.68
N LEU A 31 15.79 -6.30 -33.96
CA LEU A 31 15.97 -7.74 -33.75
C LEU A 31 16.52 -8.05 -32.36
N ALA A 32 17.31 -7.15 -31.78
CA ALA A 32 17.88 -7.30 -30.45
C ALA A 32 18.01 -5.94 -29.75
N VAL A 33 17.55 -5.88 -28.50
CA VAL A 33 17.71 -4.73 -27.61
C VAL A 33 18.58 -5.20 -26.44
N GLU A 34 19.74 -4.59 -26.29
CA GLU A 34 20.56 -4.77 -25.09
C GLU A 34 20.01 -3.84 -24.01
N VAL A 35 19.69 -4.40 -22.86
CA VAL A 35 19.08 -3.68 -21.75
C VAL A 35 20.14 -3.37 -20.72
N ASP A 36 20.44 -2.09 -20.52
CA ASP A 36 21.30 -1.65 -19.44
C ASP A 36 20.59 -1.92 -18.11
N ARG A 37 21.25 -2.69 -17.25
CA ARG A 37 20.75 -2.95 -15.91
C ARG A 37 20.98 -1.69 -15.07
N PRO A 38 19.94 -1.11 -14.46
CA PRO A 38 20.14 0.03 -13.57
C PRO A 38 21.07 -0.37 -12.42
N GLU A 39 22.09 0.44 -12.16
CA GLU A 39 22.98 0.23 -11.03
C GLU A 39 22.19 0.34 -9.73
N LEU A 40 22.21 -0.73 -8.94
CA LEU A 40 21.53 -0.74 -7.65
C LEU A 40 22.38 0.03 -6.62
N PRO A 41 21.73 0.82 -5.73
CA PRO A 41 22.42 1.44 -4.62
C PRO A 41 23.11 0.36 -3.76
N ARG A 42 24.27 0.68 -3.22
CA ARG A 42 25.07 -0.25 -2.40
C ARG A 42 25.15 0.23 -0.96
N ASP A 43 25.24 -0.70 -0.02
CA ASP A 43 25.50 -0.39 1.38
C ASP A 43 26.97 -0.01 1.63
N ALA A 44 27.29 0.39 2.86
CA ALA A 44 28.66 0.75 3.27
C ALA A 44 29.70 -0.38 3.09
N ARG A 45 29.25 -1.63 2.87
CA ARG A 45 30.09 -2.81 2.62
C ARG A 45 30.12 -3.20 1.14
N GLY A 46 29.46 -2.42 0.27
CA GLY A 46 29.41 -2.64 -1.18
C GLY A 46 28.33 -3.62 -1.65
N HIS A 47 27.46 -4.13 -0.78
CA HIS A 47 26.37 -5.04 -1.18
C HIS A 47 25.23 -4.27 -1.84
N ALA A 48 24.71 -4.80 -2.94
CA ALA A 48 23.55 -4.21 -3.61
C ALA A 48 22.29 -4.27 -2.72
N LEU A 49 21.57 -3.15 -2.64
CA LEU A 49 20.31 -3.01 -1.95
C LEU A 49 19.13 -3.23 -2.92
N PRO A 50 18.03 -3.87 -2.48
CA PRO A 50 17.86 -4.53 -1.18
C PRO A 50 18.63 -5.87 -1.10
N ARG A 51 19.21 -6.17 0.06
CA ARG A 51 20.02 -7.38 0.30
C ARG A 51 19.14 -8.62 0.35
N ARG A 52 19.10 -9.36 -0.76
CA ARG A 52 18.20 -10.52 -0.94
C ARG A 52 18.45 -11.64 0.06
N ASP A 53 19.71 -11.98 0.32
CA ASP A 53 20.04 -13.06 1.27
C ASP A 53 19.62 -12.70 2.69
N LEU A 54 19.81 -11.44 3.09
CA LEU A 54 19.36 -10.90 4.37
C LEU A 54 17.84 -11.01 4.51
N ILE A 55 17.08 -10.57 3.50
CA ILE A 55 15.61 -10.67 3.47
C ILE A 55 15.17 -12.13 3.61
N CYS A 56 15.76 -13.03 2.83
CA CYS A 56 15.40 -14.45 2.83
C CYS A 56 15.69 -15.12 4.18
N ARG A 57 16.84 -14.81 4.79
CA ARG A 57 17.20 -15.29 6.14
C ARG A 57 16.27 -14.74 7.20
N ALA A 58 16.05 -13.43 7.23
CA ALA A 58 15.15 -12.79 8.20
C ALA A 58 13.71 -13.32 8.09
N ALA A 59 13.18 -13.44 6.88
CA ALA A 59 11.88 -14.05 6.64
C ALA A 59 11.84 -15.53 7.01
N GLY A 60 12.95 -16.25 6.89
CA GLY A 60 13.09 -17.63 7.39
C GLY A 60 12.94 -17.71 8.90
N ILE A 61 13.69 -16.88 9.64
CA ILE A 61 13.64 -16.79 11.11
C ILE A 61 12.21 -16.48 11.57
N LEU A 62 11.58 -15.44 11.01
CA LEU A 62 10.24 -14.98 11.43
C LEU A 62 9.10 -15.98 11.10
N ARG A 63 9.34 -16.90 10.16
CA ARG A 63 8.40 -17.98 9.85
C ARG A 63 8.60 -19.23 10.70
N SER A 64 9.69 -19.30 11.46
CA SER A 64 9.92 -20.40 12.40
C SER A 64 8.77 -20.49 13.40
N THR A 65 8.27 -21.71 13.63
CA THR A 65 7.14 -22.00 14.53
C THR A 65 7.58 -22.86 15.73
N SER A 66 8.87 -22.96 15.98
CA SER A 66 9.38 -23.74 17.13
C SER A 66 8.86 -23.17 18.45
N LEU A 67 8.39 -24.03 19.34
CA LEU A 67 7.85 -23.67 20.66
C LEU A 67 8.87 -22.97 21.57
N PHE A 68 10.17 -23.15 21.28
CA PHE A 68 11.27 -22.51 22.01
C PHE A 68 11.90 -21.34 21.25
N ALA A 69 11.48 -21.09 20.00
CA ALA A 69 12.02 -19.98 19.24
C ALA A 69 11.41 -18.67 19.74
N ALA A 70 12.27 -17.65 19.86
CA ALA A 70 11.86 -16.27 19.99
C ALA A 70 12.26 -15.56 18.69
N PRO A 71 11.44 -15.63 17.62
CA PRO A 71 11.89 -15.27 16.26
C PRO A 71 12.41 -13.83 16.14
N LEU A 72 11.89 -12.90 16.94
CA LEU A 72 12.37 -11.53 16.97
C LEU A 72 13.72 -11.39 17.67
N LEU A 73 13.97 -12.17 18.73
CA LEU A 73 15.26 -12.21 19.42
C LEU A 73 16.31 -12.86 18.52
N ASP A 74 15.98 -14.00 17.91
CA ASP A 74 16.86 -14.69 16.94
C ASP A 74 17.21 -13.77 15.76
N LEU A 75 16.24 -12.96 15.31
CA LEU A 75 16.47 -11.96 14.28
C LEU A 75 17.35 -10.81 14.77
N ALA A 76 17.15 -10.33 15.99
CA ALA A 76 17.99 -9.28 16.58
C ALA A 76 19.45 -9.72 16.68
N ASP A 77 19.68 -10.94 17.21
CA ASP A 77 21.01 -11.54 17.31
C ASP A 77 21.66 -11.66 15.93
N TYR A 78 20.91 -12.16 14.95
CA TYR A 78 21.37 -12.26 13.57
C TYR A 78 21.77 -10.89 12.98
N LEU A 79 20.95 -9.87 13.13
CA LEU A 79 21.25 -8.51 12.64
C LEU A 79 22.48 -7.91 13.35
N GLN A 80 22.61 -8.17 14.65
CA GLN A 80 23.74 -7.73 15.45
C GLN A 80 25.05 -8.38 15.00
N THR A 81 25.05 -9.68 14.68
CA THR A 81 26.25 -10.36 14.15
C THR A 81 26.76 -9.73 12.85
N LEU A 82 25.85 -9.16 12.06
CA LEU A 82 26.19 -8.51 10.80
C LEU A 82 26.52 -7.04 10.96
N THR A 83 26.22 -6.41 12.11
CA THR A 83 26.36 -4.96 12.34
C THR A 83 25.74 -4.15 11.19
N LEU A 84 24.50 -4.53 10.81
CA LEU A 84 23.74 -3.92 9.72
C LEU A 84 22.45 -3.28 10.25
N THR A 85 22.07 -2.17 9.64
CA THR A 85 20.73 -1.59 9.74
C THR A 85 19.89 -2.02 8.54
N LEU A 86 18.63 -2.38 8.79
CA LEU A 86 17.68 -2.68 7.72
C LEU A 86 17.32 -1.41 6.96
N THR A 87 17.00 -1.54 5.67
CA THR A 87 16.40 -0.46 4.89
C THR A 87 14.88 -0.60 4.85
N PRO A 88 14.11 0.48 4.60
CA PRO A 88 12.65 0.39 4.47
C PRO A 88 12.20 -0.60 3.38
N ALA A 89 12.95 -0.69 2.28
CA ALA A 89 12.70 -1.64 1.21
C ALA A 89 12.80 -3.10 1.70
N GLU A 90 13.82 -3.41 2.50
CA GLU A 90 14.01 -4.75 3.08
C GLU A 90 12.93 -5.07 4.11
N VAL A 91 12.63 -4.13 5.01
CA VAL A 91 11.54 -4.29 5.98
C VAL A 91 10.22 -4.55 5.27
N SER A 92 9.91 -3.80 4.21
CA SER A 92 8.71 -4.04 3.40
C SER A 92 8.68 -5.43 2.77
N GLU A 93 9.80 -5.94 2.26
CA GLU A 93 9.87 -7.28 1.67
C GLU A 93 9.81 -8.38 2.72
N ILE A 94 10.40 -8.17 3.91
CA ILE A 94 10.28 -9.10 5.04
C ILE A 94 8.82 -9.14 5.52
N LEU A 95 8.18 -7.99 5.73
CA LEU A 95 6.75 -7.89 6.08
C LEU A 95 5.86 -8.64 5.09
N LYS A 96 6.16 -8.56 3.79
CA LYS A 96 5.43 -9.30 2.75
C LYS A 96 5.49 -10.82 2.94
N ALA A 97 6.60 -11.33 3.45
CA ALA A 97 6.85 -12.76 3.59
C ALA A 97 6.21 -13.36 4.85
N ILE A 98 5.85 -12.53 5.83
CA ILE A 98 5.15 -12.94 7.04
C ILE A 98 3.67 -13.18 6.70
N ARG A 99 3.15 -14.36 7.07
CA ARG A 99 1.76 -14.75 6.80
C ARG A 99 0.80 -14.28 7.87
N ASP A 100 1.27 -14.27 9.11
CA ASP A 100 0.48 -13.94 10.29
C ASP A 100 0.46 -12.42 10.53
N PRO A 101 -0.71 -11.78 10.66
CA PRO A 101 -0.81 -10.33 10.80
C PRO A 101 -0.23 -9.81 12.13
N ASP A 102 -0.36 -10.58 13.21
CA ASP A 102 0.11 -10.17 14.53
C ASP A 102 1.63 -10.20 14.58
N ARG A 103 2.26 -11.28 14.08
CA ARG A 103 3.72 -11.33 13.90
C ARG A 103 4.23 -10.25 12.96
N ALA A 104 3.48 -9.90 11.92
CA ALA A 104 3.87 -8.82 11.02
C ALA A 104 3.88 -7.47 11.76
N LEU A 105 2.92 -7.24 12.66
CA LEU A 105 2.86 -6.05 13.49
C LEU A 105 3.98 -6.03 14.54
N GLU A 106 4.26 -7.16 15.18
CA GLU A 106 5.39 -7.29 16.10
C GLU A 106 6.73 -7.00 15.40
N PHE A 107 6.95 -7.58 14.21
CA PHE A 107 8.15 -7.28 13.41
C PHE A 107 8.20 -5.82 12.96
N PHE A 108 7.06 -5.22 12.58
CA PHE A 108 6.99 -3.81 12.22
C PHE A 108 7.45 -2.91 13.38
N ARG A 109 6.99 -3.18 14.61
CA ARG A 109 7.40 -2.45 15.81
C ARG A 109 8.85 -2.73 16.20
N PHE A 110 9.30 -3.97 16.08
CA PHE A 110 10.71 -4.35 16.27
C PHE A 110 11.63 -3.61 15.29
N ALA A 111 11.27 -3.51 14.02
CA ALA A 111 12.07 -2.76 13.05
C ALA A 111 12.24 -1.30 13.49
N ALA A 112 11.18 -0.67 14.03
CA ALA A 112 11.23 0.70 14.54
C ALA A 112 12.15 0.89 15.76
N SER A 113 12.48 -0.19 16.51
CA SER A 113 13.43 -0.11 17.63
C SER A 113 14.89 -0.28 17.21
N LEU A 114 15.16 -0.61 15.93
CA LEU A 114 16.52 -0.73 15.43
C LEU A 114 17.21 0.64 15.34
N PRO A 115 18.47 0.76 15.80
CA PRO A 115 19.18 2.04 15.81
C PRO A 115 19.38 2.55 14.37
N GLY A 116 19.01 3.81 14.13
CA GLY A 116 19.16 4.46 12.83
C GLY A 116 18.18 3.99 11.74
N PHE A 117 17.17 3.19 12.10
CA PHE A 117 16.08 2.84 11.20
C PHE A 117 14.87 3.74 11.42
N GLN A 118 14.20 4.10 10.33
CA GLN A 118 12.92 4.79 10.36
C GLN A 118 12.01 4.22 9.28
N HIS A 119 10.74 4.01 9.62
CA HIS A 119 9.72 3.61 8.66
C HIS A 119 9.41 4.73 7.67
N ASP A 120 9.05 4.36 6.44
CA ASP A 120 8.60 5.28 5.41
C ASP A 120 7.11 5.06 5.10
N CYS A 121 6.55 5.89 4.22
CA CYS A 121 5.15 5.74 3.82
C CYS A 121 4.86 4.34 3.22
N PHE A 122 5.86 3.68 2.63
CA PHE A 122 5.68 2.38 2.01
C PHE A 122 5.64 1.24 3.03
N THR A 123 6.47 1.26 4.07
CA THR A 123 6.42 0.27 5.16
C THR A 123 5.14 0.42 5.99
N TYR A 124 4.70 1.65 6.27
CA TYR A 124 3.39 1.93 6.88
C TYR A 124 2.23 1.39 6.03
N ASN A 125 2.23 1.68 4.72
CA ASN A 125 1.21 1.15 3.81
C ASN A 125 1.25 -0.38 3.71
N ARG A 126 2.43 -0.98 3.85
CA ARG A 126 2.61 -2.44 3.85
C ARG A 126 1.90 -3.07 5.03
N ILE A 127 2.17 -2.60 6.26
CA ILE A 127 1.54 -3.16 7.46
C ILE A 127 0.03 -2.93 7.46
N LEU A 128 -0.43 -1.73 7.11
CA LEU A 128 -1.86 -1.44 6.95
C LEU A 128 -2.53 -2.36 5.92
N SER A 129 -1.86 -2.65 4.81
CA SER A 129 -2.37 -3.58 3.81
C SER A 129 -2.40 -5.04 4.28
N ILE A 130 -1.46 -5.46 5.13
CA ILE A 130 -1.44 -6.81 5.73
C ILE A 130 -2.63 -6.96 6.65
N LEU A 131 -2.81 -5.99 7.54
CA LEU A 131 -3.93 -5.89 8.45
C LEU A 131 -5.29 -5.85 7.71
N ALA A 132 -5.39 -5.11 6.61
CA ALA A 132 -6.60 -5.07 5.79
C ALA A 132 -7.06 -6.46 5.31
N ARG A 133 -6.11 -7.35 5.01
CA ARG A 133 -6.36 -8.64 4.39
C ARG A 133 -6.68 -9.74 5.38
N SER A 134 -6.37 -9.58 6.66
CA SER A 134 -6.71 -10.58 7.69
C SER A 134 -8.19 -10.54 8.08
N GLY A 135 -8.95 -9.51 7.68
CA GLY A 135 -10.42 -9.49 7.76
C GLY A 135 -11.01 -9.24 9.15
N ALA A 136 -10.18 -9.18 10.20
CA ALA A 136 -10.62 -9.00 11.58
C ALA A 136 -9.67 -8.08 12.38
N VAL A 137 -9.19 -7.00 11.75
CA VAL A 137 -8.32 -6.06 12.46
C VAL A 137 -9.15 -5.02 13.17
N ASP A 138 -8.84 -4.87 14.45
CA ASP A 138 -9.38 -3.84 15.31
C ASP A 138 -9.09 -2.45 14.73
N GLY A 139 -10.15 -1.63 14.62
CA GLY A 139 -10.05 -0.25 14.17
C GLY A 139 -9.08 0.55 15.03
N ASP A 140 -8.96 0.26 16.32
CA ASP A 140 -8.01 0.94 17.21
C ASP A 140 -6.56 0.67 16.82
N THR A 141 -6.23 -0.56 16.42
CA THR A 141 -4.88 -0.89 15.94
C THR A 141 -4.55 -0.10 14.67
N VAL A 142 -5.51 0.02 13.73
CA VAL A 142 -5.32 0.82 12.51
C VAL A 142 -5.13 2.30 12.85
N ARG A 143 -5.93 2.84 13.79
CA ARG A 143 -5.79 4.22 14.27
C ARG A 143 -4.42 4.46 14.89
N GLN A 144 -3.98 3.56 15.75
CA GLN A 144 -2.67 3.64 16.40
C GLN A 144 -1.54 3.69 15.36
N ILE A 145 -1.59 2.88 14.31
CA ILE A 145 -0.55 2.87 13.26
C ILE A 145 -0.55 4.20 12.49
N VAL A 146 -1.72 4.79 12.22
CA VAL A 146 -1.80 6.12 11.59
C VAL A 146 -1.24 7.19 12.52
N ASP A 147 -1.51 7.12 13.82
CA ASP A 147 -0.98 8.06 14.80
C ASP A 147 0.54 7.90 15.00
N GLU A 148 1.06 6.67 14.94
CA GLU A 148 2.51 6.37 14.87
C GLU A 148 3.13 7.00 13.62
N MET A 149 2.49 6.84 12.46
CA MET A 149 2.94 7.42 11.20
C MET A 149 3.07 8.96 11.28
N GLU A 150 2.09 9.62 11.89
CA GLU A 150 2.13 11.07 12.08
C GLU A 150 3.16 11.52 13.12
N ARG A 151 3.34 10.76 14.21
CA ARG A 151 4.38 11.01 15.22
C ARG A 151 5.79 10.88 14.65
N ASP A 152 5.99 9.95 13.73
CA ASP A 152 7.26 9.75 13.03
C ASP A 152 7.49 10.84 11.96
N GLY A 153 6.56 11.78 11.77
CA GLY A 153 6.64 12.83 10.76
C GLY A 153 6.43 12.32 9.33
N VAL A 154 5.92 11.10 9.17
CA VAL A 154 5.71 10.48 7.86
C VAL A 154 4.30 10.82 7.36
N LYS A 155 4.21 11.50 6.22
CA LYS A 155 2.91 11.77 5.59
C LYS A 155 2.43 10.57 4.79
N GLY A 156 1.15 10.24 4.91
CA GLY A 156 0.54 9.22 4.07
C GLY A 156 0.38 9.67 2.62
N SER A 157 0.10 8.70 1.75
CA SER A 157 -0.20 8.91 0.34
C SER A 157 -1.67 8.62 0.05
N ILE A 158 -2.11 8.91 -1.18
CA ILE A 158 -3.47 8.56 -1.60
C ILE A 158 -3.74 7.05 -1.48
N SER A 159 -2.70 6.22 -1.64
CA SER A 159 -2.78 4.78 -1.40
C SER A 159 -3.07 4.46 0.06
N THR A 160 -2.47 5.19 1.01
CA THR A 160 -2.78 5.08 2.45
C THR A 160 -4.26 5.33 2.69
N ILE A 161 -4.79 6.43 2.15
CA ILE A 161 -6.21 6.79 2.29
C ILE A 161 -7.13 5.70 1.72
N ASN A 162 -6.81 5.16 0.55
CA ASN A 162 -7.61 4.10 -0.07
C ASN A 162 -7.61 2.80 0.78
N ILE A 163 -6.48 2.48 1.42
CA ILE A 163 -6.41 1.36 2.37
C ILE A 163 -7.32 1.63 3.56
N LEU A 164 -7.22 2.81 4.18
CA LEU A 164 -8.03 3.19 5.34
C LEU A 164 -9.53 3.15 5.06
N ILE A 165 -9.99 3.66 3.91
CA ILE A 165 -11.40 3.59 3.47
C ILE A 165 -11.88 2.13 3.29
N GLY A 166 -10.96 1.24 2.94
CA GLY A 166 -11.25 -0.19 2.77
C GLY A 166 -11.47 -0.90 4.09
N ILE A 167 -10.64 -0.60 5.10
CA ILE A 167 -10.63 -1.29 6.40
C ILE A 167 -11.62 -0.66 7.38
N LEU A 168 -11.65 0.68 7.44
CA LEU A 168 -12.41 1.40 8.44
C LEU A 168 -13.90 1.48 8.10
N GLY A 169 -14.73 1.60 9.14
CA GLY A 169 -16.18 1.78 9.00
C GLY A 169 -16.57 3.17 8.50
N VAL A 170 -17.85 3.35 8.12
CA VAL A 170 -18.36 4.67 7.70
C VAL A 170 -18.11 5.77 8.72
N GLY A 171 -18.16 5.45 10.03
CA GLY A 171 -17.90 6.42 11.09
C GLY A 171 -16.50 7.06 11.05
N GLU A 172 -15.55 6.43 10.37
CA GLU A 172 -14.15 6.87 10.27
C GLU A 172 -13.81 7.45 8.89
N LEU A 173 -14.78 7.48 7.96
CA LEU A 173 -14.53 8.07 6.64
C LEU A 173 -14.29 9.57 6.76
N ASP A 174 -14.96 10.26 7.68
CA ASP A 174 -14.75 11.69 7.93
C ASP A 174 -13.31 11.96 8.39
N ARG A 175 -12.73 11.10 9.26
CA ARG A 175 -11.31 11.14 9.63
C ARG A 175 -10.40 10.93 8.41
N CYS A 176 -10.75 10.02 7.50
CA CYS A 176 -9.99 9.84 6.26
C CYS A 176 -10.01 11.12 5.40
N LEU A 177 -11.14 11.84 5.33
CA LEU A 177 -11.22 13.12 4.63
C LEU A 177 -10.38 14.22 5.29
N GLU A 178 -10.28 14.22 6.61
CA GLU A 178 -9.41 15.13 7.36
C GLU A 178 -7.92 14.86 7.08
N LEU A 179 -7.50 13.59 7.09
CA LEU A 179 -6.14 13.19 6.75
C LEU A 179 -5.76 13.62 5.32
N VAL A 180 -6.69 13.54 4.37
CA VAL A 180 -6.49 14.02 2.99
C VAL A 180 -6.16 15.50 2.96
N LYS A 181 -6.90 16.32 3.73
CA LYS A 181 -6.63 17.75 3.84
C LYS A 181 -5.29 18.01 4.54
N LYS A 182 -5.04 17.34 5.67
CA LYS A 182 -3.83 17.47 6.50
C LYS A 182 -2.55 17.11 5.73
N TRP A 183 -2.60 16.05 4.94
CA TRP A 183 -1.47 15.61 4.12
C TRP A 183 -1.41 16.27 2.73
N GLY A 184 -2.34 17.19 2.41
CA GLY A 184 -2.36 17.91 1.13
C GLY A 184 -2.62 17.01 -0.08
N LEU A 185 -3.37 15.92 0.11
CA LEU A 185 -3.63 14.92 -0.91
C LEU A 185 -4.83 15.30 -1.79
N LYS A 186 -4.82 14.83 -3.03
CA LYS A 186 -5.93 14.99 -3.98
C LYS A 186 -6.49 13.63 -4.36
N PHE A 187 -7.81 13.52 -4.33
CA PHE A 187 -8.51 12.33 -4.81
C PHE A 187 -8.28 12.11 -6.29
N ASN A 188 -8.12 10.84 -6.64
CA ASN A 188 -8.19 10.35 -8.01
C ASN A 188 -9.48 9.54 -8.20
N GLY A 189 -9.78 9.14 -9.44
CA GLY A 189 -10.99 8.37 -9.74
C GLY A 189 -11.11 7.07 -8.93
N TYR A 190 -9.99 6.42 -8.60
CA TYR A 190 -9.98 5.23 -7.77
C TYR A 190 -10.40 5.52 -6.32
N THR A 191 -9.93 6.64 -5.73
CA THR A 191 -10.33 7.05 -4.38
C THR A 191 -11.82 7.38 -4.30
N TYR A 192 -12.38 8.10 -5.28
CA TYR A 192 -13.83 8.33 -5.34
C TYR A 192 -14.61 7.02 -5.41
N LYS A 193 -14.16 6.07 -6.22
CA LYS A 193 -14.76 4.74 -6.31
C LYS A 193 -14.71 4.03 -4.95
N CYS A 194 -13.58 4.02 -4.26
CA CYS A 194 -13.44 3.40 -2.93
C CYS A 194 -14.39 4.05 -1.90
N LEU A 195 -14.48 5.38 -1.87
CA LEU A 195 -15.40 6.11 -0.96
C LEU A 195 -16.85 5.77 -1.24
N MET A 196 -17.25 5.80 -2.52
CA MET A 196 -18.62 5.47 -2.90
C MET A 196 -18.96 4.03 -2.52
N GLN A 197 -18.08 3.07 -2.83
CA GLN A 197 -18.24 1.68 -2.44
C GLN A 197 -18.37 1.52 -0.92
N ALA A 198 -17.56 2.24 -0.14
CA ALA A 198 -17.67 2.23 1.31
C ALA A 198 -19.06 2.70 1.77
N TYR A 199 -19.51 3.89 1.36
CA TYR A 199 -20.84 4.39 1.74
C TYR A 199 -21.98 3.45 1.34
N LEU A 200 -21.91 2.81 0.16
CA LEU A 200 -22.91 1.84 -0.28
C LEU A 200 -22.93 0.55 0.55
N ARG A 201 -21.75 0.05 0.97
CA ARG A 201 -21.65 -1.12 1.88
C ARG A 201 -22.39 -0.89 3.18
N TYR A 202 -22.30 0.32 3.73
CA TYR A 202 -22.93 0.71 4.99
C TYR A 202 -24.30 1.40 4.80
N ARG A 203 -24.92 1.28 3.62
CA ARG A 203 -26.27 1.78 3.31
C ARG A 203 -26.47 3.29 3.47
N VAL A 204 -25.39 4.08 3.42
CA VAL A 204 -25.46 5.55 3.46
C VAL A 204 -25.54 6.11 2.04
N VAL A 205 -26.67 5.85 1.39
CA VAL A 205 -26.86 6.08 -0.06
C VAL A 205 -26.73 7.56 -0.44
N ASP A 206 -27.24 8.48 0.39
CA ASP A 206 -27.14 9.93 0.12
C ASP A 206 -25.69 10.42 0.04
N ARG A 207 -24.82 9.95 0.96
CA ARG A 207 -23.39 10.31 0.92
C ARG A 207 -22.72 9.68 -0.29
N ALA A 208 -23.05 8.44 -0.65
CA ALA A 208 -22.53 7.79 -1.85
C ALA A 208 -22.88 8.59 -3.12
N PHE A 209 -24.12 9.08 -3.23
CA PHE A 209 -24.57 9.87 -4.38
C PHE A 209 -23.86 11.23 -4.47
N ARG A 210 -23.63 11.92 -3.34
CA ARG A 210 -22.82 13.15 -3.32
C ARG A 210 -21.39 12.94 -3.79
N VAL A 211 -20.76 11.83 -3.37
CA VAL A 211 -19.41 11.44 -3.83
C VAL A 211 -19.40 11.20 -5.33
N TYR A 212 -20.45 10.57 -5.88
CA TYR A 212 -20.61 10.37 -7.32
C TYR A 212 -20.74 11.69 -8.09
N GLU A 213 -21.60 12.61 -7.64
CA GLU A 213 -21.76 13.92 -8.29
C GLU A 213 -20.46 14.74 -8.24
N GLU A 214 -19.70 14.66 -7.15
CA GLU A 214 -18.39 15.29 -7.06
C GLU A 214 -17.37 14.67 -8.03
N MET A 215 -17.33 13.34 -8.10
CA MET A 215 -16.48 12.60 -9.02
C MET A 215 -16.75 13.02 -10.47
N LYS A 216 -18.03 13.10 -10.86
CA LYS A 216 -18.48 13.51 -12.19
C LYS A 216 -18.08 14.95 -12.51
N ARG A 217 -18.31 15.89 -11.57
CA ARG A 217 -17.94 17.30 -11.72
C ARG A 217 -16.43 17.50 -11.88
N LYS A 218 -15.60 16.62 -11.29
CA LYS A 218 -14.14 16.61 -11.46
C LYS A 218 -13.66 15.85 -12.70
N GLY A 219 -14.57 15.39 -13.56
CA GLY A 219 -14.26 14.75 -14.83
C GLY A 219 -13.91 13.27 -14.73
N TYR A 220 -14.10 12.63 -13.58
CA TYR A 220 -13.88 11.20 -13.42
C TYR A 220 -15.14 10.39 -13.79
N LYS A 221 -14.95 9.20 -14.35
CA LYS A 221 -16.03 8.30 -14.76
C LYS A 221 -16.08 7.07 -13.85
N LEU A 222 -17.28 6.68 -13.42
CA LEU A 222 -17.50 5.38 -12.79
C LEU A 222 -17.26 4.27 -13.81
N ASP A 223 -16.76 3.14 -13.33
CA ASP A 223 -16.85 1.90 -14.09
C ASP A 223 -18.24 1.26 -13.95
N ILE A 224 -18.53 0.34 -14.87
CA ILE A 224 -19.84 -0.34 -14.97
C ILE A 224 -20.20 -1.02 -13.64
N PHE A 225 -19.22 -1.65 -12.99
CA PHE A 225 -19.44 -2.33 -11.72
C PHE A 225 -19.88 -1.37 -10.62
N ALA A 226 -19.21 -0.22 -10.50
CA ALA A 226 -19.53 0.80 -9.52
C ALA A 226 -20.90 1.47 -9.79
N TYR A 227 -21.26 1.63 -11.07
CA TYR A 227 -22.58 2.13 -11.46
C TYR A 227 -23.71 1.17 -11.06
N ASN A 228 -23.54 -0.14 -11.34
CA ASN A 228 -24.55 -1.15 -11.00
C ASN A 228 -24.83 -1.22 -9.49
N MET A 229 -23.79 -1.10 -8.66
CA MET A 229 -23.98 -1.04 -7.20
C MET A 229 -24.76 0.18 -6.74
N LEU A 230 -24.54 1.33 -7.37
CA LEU A 230 -25.25 2.57 -7.02
C LEU A 230 -26.75 2.45 -7.36
N VAL A 231 -27.08 1.93 -8.54
CA VAL A 231 -28.47 1.71 -8.98
C VAL A 231 -29.19 0.71 -8.07
N ASP A 232 -28.55 -0.41 -7.75
CA ASP A 232 -29.10 -1.43 -6.83
C ASP A 232 -29.38 -0.83 -5.44
N ALA A 233 -28.46 -0.02 -4.91
CA ALA A 233 -28.64 0.61 -3.61
C ALA A 233 -29.77 1.66 -3.60
N LEU A 234 -29.88 2.48 -4.64
CA LEU A 234 -30.95 3.48 -4.78
C LEU A 234 -32.32 2.81 -4.87
N THR A 235 -32.44 1.74 -5.67
CA THR A 235 -33.68 0.98 -5.83
C THR A 235 -34.14 0.37 -4.51
N LYS A 236 -33.19 -0.16 -3.72
CA LYS A 236 -33.48 -0.70 -2.38
C LYS A 236 -33.90 0.39 -1.39
N ALA A 237 -33.26 1.56 -1.42
CA ALA A 237 -33.62 2.68 -0.56
C ALA A 237 -35.04 3.22 -0.87
N GLU A 238 -35.42 3.31 -2.14
CA GLU A 238 -36.75 3.72 -2.56
C GLU A 238 -37.84 2.73 -2.09
N LYS A 239 -37.61 1.42 -2.26
CA LYS A 239 -38.53 0.39 -1.76
C LYS A 239 -38.72 0.47 -0.25
N VAL A 240 -37.64 0.70 0.52
CA VAL A 240 -37.74 0.90 1.97
C VAL A 240 -38.59 2.13 2.27
N ARG A 241 -38.37 3.24 1.57
CA ARG A 241 -39.16 4.46 1.76
C ARG A 241 -40.66 4.26 1.49
N LEU A 242 -41.02 3.49 0.46
CA LEU A 242 -42.40 3.16 0.11
C LEU A 242 -43.08 2.18 1.09
N LEU A 243 -42.31 1.35 1.81
CA LEU A 243 -42.86 0.43 2.82
C LEU A 243 -43.23 1.13 4.14
N TYR A 244 -42.67 2.31 4.39
CA TYR A 244 -42.90 3.09 5.61
C TYR A 244 -43.69 4.38 5.35
N SER A 245 -44.28 4.53 4.15
CA SER A 245 -45.21 5.61 3.77
C SER A 245 -46.65 5.12 3.79
#